data_AF-A0A0X3VMT1-F1
#
_entry.id   AF-A0A0X3VMT1-F1
#
_cell.length_a   1.000
_cell.length_b   1.000
_cell.length_c   1.000
_cell.angle_alpha   90.00
_cell.angle_beta   90.00
_cell.angle_gamma   90.00
#
_symmetry.space_group_name_H-M   'P 1'
#
loop_
_entity.id
_entity.type
_entity.pdbx_description
1 polymer ?
#
loop_
_entity_poly.entity_id
_entity_poly.type
_entity_poly.pdbx_seq_one_letter_code
_entity_poly.pdbx_strand_id
1 'polypeptide(L)'
;MGTFADEARSRLAHLLRMAGNSERDRELIIAYVEATPEPPPLGPRGIHTSGCPRCRNTMWGQRDRDGRPISVCARCGFVKEADGGLS
;
A
#
# COMPACT_ATOMS: atom_id res chain seq x y z
N MET A 1 -8.35 18.07 -3.14
CA MET A 1 -8.40 18.24 -4.60
C MET A 1 -7.27 17.43 -5.19
N GLY A 2 -7.55 16.20 -5.62
CA GLY A 2 -6.55 15.26 -6.14
C GLY A 2 -6.18 15.64 -7.57
N THR A 3 -4.95 16.06 -7.78
CA THR A 3 -4.41 16.32 -9.12
C THR A 3 -3.85 15.02 -9.70
N PHE A 4 -3.63 14.99 -11.02
CA PHE A 4 -3.01 13.94 -11.85
C PHE A 4 -1.82 13.16 -11.19
N ALA A 5 -1.18 13.73 -10.17
CA ALA A 5 -0.18 13.08 -9.33
C ALA A 5 -0.71 11.94 -8.44
N ASP A 6 -2.00 11.90 -8.11
CA ASP A 6 -2.65 10.77 -7.44
C ASP A 6 -2.97 9.65 -8.44
N GLU A 7 -3.32 10.00 -9.69
CA GLU A 7 -3.44 9.03 -10.79
C GLU A 7 -2.08 8.42 -11.16
N ALA A 8 -0.98 9.15 -10.98
CA ALA A 8 0.38 8.63 -11.16
C ALA A 8 0.81 7.60 -10.09
N ARG A 9 0.12 7.52 -8.94
CA ARG A 9 0.48 6.66 -7.80
C ARG A 9 -0.33 5.37 -7.65
N SER A 10 -1.44 5.19 -8.36
CA SER A 10 -2.15 3.92 -8.28
C SER A 10 -1.42 2.85 -9.10
N ARG A 11 -1.10 1.70 -8.50
CA ARG A 11 -0.52 0.55 -9.23
C ARG A 11 -1.37 0.19 -10.44
N LEU A 12 -2.68 0.37 -10.33
CA LEU A 12 -3.63 0.25 -11.44
C LEU A 12 -3.25 1.10 -12.65
N ALA A 13 -3.06 2.41 -12.48
CA ALA A 13 -2.71 3.30 -13.60
C ALA A 13 -1.36 2.94 -14.22
N HIS A 14 -0.39 2.49 -13.42
CA HIS A 14 0.90 2.02 -13.93
C HIS A 14 0.75 0.74 -14.76
N LEU A 15 0.04 -0.26 -14.25
CA LEU A 15 -0.21 -1.52 -14.96
C LEU A 15 -1.03 -1.30 -16.24
N LEU A 16 -2.06 -0.45 -16.20
CA LEU A 16 -2.88 -0.12 -17.36
C LEU A 16 -2.08 0.59 -18.47
N ARG A 17 -1.03 1.36 -18.13
CA ARG A 17 -0.11 1.93 -19.12
C ARG A 17 0.74 0.86 -19.82
N MET A 18 1.10 -0.22 -19.13
CA MET A 18 1.89 -1.32 -19.71
C MET A 18 1.04 -2.29 -20.54
N ALA A 19 -0.25 -2.42 -20.24
CA ALA A 19 -1.17 -3.36 -20.89
C ALA A 19 -1.47 -3.06 -22.37
N GLY A 20 -1.05 -1.90 -22.89
CA GLY A 20 -1.42 -1.45 -24.23
C GLY A 20 -2.94 -1.27 -24.38
N ASN A 21 -3.46 -1.51 -25.59
CA ASN A 21 -4.86 -1.29 -25.97
C ASN A 21 -5.76 -2.54 -25.84
N SER A 22 -5.28 -3.62 -25.21
CA SER A 22 -6.04 -4.87 -25.05
C SER A 22 -7.11 -4.72 -23.97
N GLU A 23 -8.39 -4.78 -24.33
CA GLU A 23 -9.50 -4.69 -23.35
C GLU A 23 -9.46 -5.84 -22.33
N ARG A 24 -9.16 -7.06 -22.80
CA ARG A 24 -9.05 -8.25 -21.94
C ARG A 24 -7.96 -8.10 -20.88
N ASP A 25 -6.79 -7.59 -21.26
CA ASP A 25 -5.69 -7.43 -20.30
C ASP A 25 -6.00 -6.32 -19.28
N ARG A 26 -6.72 -5.28 -19.70
CA ARG A 26 -7.16 -4.21 -18.81
C ARG A 26 -8.15 -4.73 -17.76
N GLU A 27 -9.12 -5.56 -18.15
CA GLU A 27 -10.05 -6.20 -17.21
C GLU A 27 -9.31 -7.09 -16.19
N LEU A 28 -8.37 -7.91 -16.66
CA LEU A 28 -7.56 -8.77 -15.78
C LEU A 28 -6.70 -7.97 -14.80
N ILE A 29 -6.15 -6.83 -15.23
CA ILE A 29 -5.37 -5.93 -14.38
C ILE A 29 -6.23 -5.27 -13.30
N ILE A 30 -7.44 -4.82 -13.65
CA ILE A 30 -8.38 -4.26 -12.67
C ILE A 30 -8.69 -5.31 -11.59
N ALA A 31 -9.11 -6.50 -12.02
CA ALA A 31 -9.42 -7.61 -11.10
C ALA A 31 -8.22 -7.98 -10.21
N TYR A 32 -7.01 -7.99 -10.77
CA TYR A 32 -5.79 -8.26 -10.01
C TYR A 32 -5.50 -7.19 -8.94
N VAL A 33 -5.65 -5.91 -9.28
CA VAL A 33 -5.41 -4.81 -8.33
C VAL A 33 -6.46 -4.79 -7.23
N GLU A 34 -7.72 -5.04 -7.54
CA GLU A 34 -8.79 -5.15 -6.54
C GLU A 34 -8.55 -6.31 -5.56
N ALA A 35 -8.09 -7.47 -6.08
CA ALA A 35 -7.83 -8.65 -5.27
C ALA A 35 -6.53 -8.56 -4.45
N THR A 36 -5.60 -7.68 -4.83
CA THR A 36 -4.25 -7.62 -4.24
C THR A 36 -4.00 -6.22 -3.67
N PRO A 37 -4.11 -6.01 -2.34
CA PRO A 37 -3.86 -4.71 -1.74
C PRO A 37 -2.47 -4.17 -2.08
N GLU A 38 -2.30 -2.85 -2.03
CA GLU A 38 -0.98 -2.24 -2.28
C GLU A 38 0.05 -2.82 -1.30
N PRO A 39 1.25 -3.21 -1.78
CA PRO A 39 2.30 -3.65 -0.89
C PRO A 39 2.64 -2.51 0.07
N PRO A 40 2.99 -2.83 1.32
CA PRO A 40 3.42 -1.82 2.27
C PRO A 40 4.59 -1.01 1.68
N PRO A 41 4.68 0.30 1.96
CA PRO A 41 5.78 1.13 1.50
C PRO A 41 7.13 0.52 1.89
N LEU A 42 8.00 0.39 0.89
CA LEU A 42 9.38 -0.03 1.07
C LEU A 42 10.21 1.18 1.49
N GLY A 43 10.79 1.13 2.68
CA GLY A 43 11.80 2.10 3.10
C GLY A 43 13.18 1.73 2.54
N PRO A 44 14.22 2.55 2.81
CA PRO A 44 15.59 2.27 2.38
C PRO A 44 16.14 0.91 2.84
N ARG A 45 15.56 0.35 3.90
CA ARG A 45 15.93 -0.94 4.51
C ARG A 45 14.91 -2.06 4.23
N GLY A 46 14.01 -1.86 3.28
CA GLY A 46 12.96 -2.82 2.93
C GLY A 46 11.63 -2.57 3.68
N ILE A 47 10.87 -3.64 3.90
CA ILE A 47 9.54 -3.56 4.54
C ILE A 47 9.69 -3.24 6.03
N HIS A 48 9.08 -2.16 6.48
CA HIS A 48 9.09 -1.80 7.90
C HIS A 48 8.06 -2.64 8.67
N THR A 49 8.52 -3.38 9.69
CA THR A 49 7.65 -4.15 10.59
C THR A 49 7.98 -3.85 12.05
N SER A 50 6.98 -3.99 12.92
CA SER A 50 7.14 -3.85 14.38
C SER A 50 6.21 -4.81 15.12
N GLY A 51 6.32 -4.89 16.46
CA GLY A 51 5.45 -5.72 17.30
C GLY A 51 4.20 -4.97 17.77
N CYS A 52 3.04 -5.64 17.73
CA CYS A 52 1.79 -5.06 18.24
C CYS A 52 1.77 -5.01 19.78
N PRO A 53 1.57 -3.84 20.40
CA PRO A 53 1.53 -3.74 21.86
C PRO A 53 0.31 -4.45 22.47
N ARG A 54 -0.74 -4.70 21.69
CA ARG A 54 -1.98 -5.36 22.17
C ARG A 54 -1.92 -6.88 22.11
N CYS A 55 -1.43 -7.45 21.01
CA CYS A 55 -1.50 -8.90 20.77
C CYS A 55 -0.15 -9.55 20.45
N ARG A 56 0.95 -8.79 20.49
CA ARG A 56 2.33 -9.23 20.20
C ARG A 56 2.57 -9.80 18.80
N ASN A 57 1.60 -9.68 17.88
CA ASN A 57 1.75 -10.08 16.49
C ASN A 57 2.39 -8.96 15.64
N THR A 58 2.84 -9.31 14.43
CA THR A 58 3.48 -8.38 13.49
C THR A 58 2.55 -7.25 13.09
N MET A 59 3.10 -6.04 13.10
CA MET A 59 2.54 -4.85 12.50
C MET A 59 3.32 -4.49 11.25
N TRP A 60 2.62 -4.05 10.22
CA TRP A 60 3.18 -3.65 8.93
C TRP A 60 3.10 -2.15 8.77
N GLY A 61 4.21 -1.52 8.36
CA GLY A 61 4.25 -0.13 7.97
C GLY A 61 3.37 0.12 6.75
N GLN A 62 2.57 1.18 6.78
CA GLN A 62 1.58 1.57 5.78
C GLN A 62 1.57 3.10 5.68
N ARG A 63 0.87 3.66 4.68
CA ARG A 63 0.53 5.09 4.65
C ARG A 63 -0.98 5.24 4.75
N ASP A 64 -1.44 6.18 5.57
CA ASP A 64 -2.86 6.52 5.60
C ASP A 64 -3.27 7.31 4.35
N ARG A 65 -4.54 7.72 4.28
CA ARG A 65 -5.09 8.49 3.14
C ARG A 65 -4.40 9.84 2.93
N ASP A 66 -3.83 10.42 3.98
CA ASP A 66 -3.11 11.70 3.95
C ASP A 66 -1.61 11.49 3.68
N GLY A 67 -1.18 10.24 3.45
CA GLY A 67 0.21 9.88 3.22
C GLY A 67 1.06 9.78 4.49
N ARG A 68 0.45 9.85 5.67
CA ARG A 68 1.17 9.77 6.95
C ARG A 68 1.60 8.32 7.23
N PRO A 69 2.82 8.11 7.74
CA PRO A 69 3.32 6.78 8.02
C PRO A 69 2.61 6.18 9.25
N ILE A 70 1.91 5.06 9.07
CA ILE A 70 1.20 4.31 10.12
C ILE A 70 1.71 2.87 10.20
N SER A 71 1.44 2.18 11.29
CA SER A 71 1.65 0.73 11.44
C SER A 71 0.33 0.06 11.76
N VAL A 72 0.01 -1.03 11.07
CA VAL A 72 -1.25 -1.78 11.22
C VAL A 72 -0.97 -3.24 11.60
N CYS A 73 -1.61 -3.73 12.66
CA CYS A 73 -1.47 -5.12 13.09
C CYS A 73 -2.23 -6.08 12.17
N ALA A 74 -1.55 -7.10 11.66
CA ALA A 74 -2.14 -8.11 10.76
C ALA A 74 -3.20 -9.00 11.42
N ARG A 75 -3.28 -9.03 12.76
CA ARG A 75 -4.21 -9.89 13.51
C ARG A 75 -5.38 -9.13 14.12
N CYS A 76 -5.11 -8.13 14.95
CA CYS A 76 -6.16 -7.43 15.70
C CYS A 76 -6.57 -6.08 15.09
N GLY A 77 -5.96 -5.68 13.97
CA GLY A 77 -6.26 -4.41 13.31
C GLY A 77 -5.84 -3.16 14.07
N PHE A 78 -5.09 -3.29 15.18
CA PHE A 78 -4.59 -2.12 15.91
C PHE A 78 -3.72 -1.24 15.01
N VAL A 79 -3.94 0.08 15.07
CA VAL A 79 -3.22 1.09 14.28
C VAL A 79 -2.47 2.02 15.23
N LYS A 80 -1.22 2.34 14.88
CA LYS A 80 -0.43 3.42 15.53
C LYS A 80 0.34 4.21 14.48
N GLU A 81 0.87 5.36 14.86
CA GLU A 81 1.88 6.05 14.05
C GLU A 81 3.11 5.16 13.88
N ALA A 82 3.72 5.18 12.69
CA ALA A 82 4.92 4.40 12.46
C ALA A 82 6.13 5.07 13.13
N ASP A 83 6.98 4.26 13.77
CA ASP A 83 8.18 4.75 14.43
C ASP A 83 9.21 5.13 13.34
N GLY A 84 9.30 6.41 12.95
CA GLY A 84 10.44 7.10 12.29
C GLY A 84 11.17 6.48 11.08
N GLY A 85 10.80 5.28 10.62
CA GLY A 85 11.57 4.45 9.69
C GLY A 85 10.97 4.37 8.29
N LEU A 86 9.91 5.13 8.02
CA LEU A 86 9.25 5.28 6.71
C LEU A 86 9.66 6.60 5.99
N SER A 87 10.66 7.31 6.55
CA SER A 87 11.28 8.51 5.97
C SER A 87 12.14 8.20 4.76
#